data_AF-A0AAV5TSG8-F1
#
_entry.id   AF-A0AAV5TSG8-F1
#
_cell.length_a   1.000
_cell.length_b   1.000
_cell.length_c   1.000
_cell.angle_alpha   90.00
_cell.angle_beta   90.00
_cell.angle_gamma   90.00
#
_symmetry.space_group_name_H-M   'P 1'
#
loop_
_entity.id
_entity.type
_entity.pdbx_description
1 polymer ?
#
loop_
_entity_poly.entity_id
_entity_poly.type
_entity_poly.pdbx_seq_one_letter_code
_entity_poly.pdbx_strand_id
1 'polypeptide(L)'
;LTGSEEFHREIFNLLKEFTVEYLDLGISNENNELLKEMMVDSYLHDLIRSCKALRVNNLGSNITPEVLHKLCKSMNEGGSAPRFLSMMVRKRDFVAFLKLIGIICRDRDSTFFSNRAVELYKWDDNDLNFKNSIFDGKLEIILGGYGGGYRFRELVINLHDSSSLQNAKNREKMTRIVVSPE
;
A
#
# COMPACT_ATOMS: atom_id res chain seq x y z
N LEU A 1 0.34 20.97 6.84
CA LEU A 1 -0.73 21.97 6.75
C LEU A 1 -0.72 22.80 8.02
N THR A 2 -0.71 24.12 7.90
CA THR A 2 -0.92 25.07 9.00
C THR A 2 -2.29 25.70 8.80
N GLY A 3 -3.18 25.66 9.79
CA GLY A 3 -4.54 26.17 9.65
C GLY A 3 -5.45 25.71 10.78
N SER A 4 -6.68 26.24 10.81
CA SER A 4 -7.73 25.77 11.72
C SER A 4 -8.25 24.40 11.29
N GLU A 5 -8.92 23.69 12.21
CA GLU A 5 -9.55 22.40 11.90
C GLU A 5 -10.60 22.53 10.79
N GLU A 6 -11.37 23.63 10.79
CA GLU A 6 -12.37 23.93 9.77
C GLU A 6 -11.73 24.09 8.39
N PHE A 7 -10.63 24.83 8.29
CA PHE A 7 -9.88 24.98 7.05
C PHE A 7 -9.39 23.63 6.53
N HIS A 8 -8.87 22.77 7.41
CA HIS A 8 -8.47 21.43 7.01
C HIS A 8 -9.66 20.64 6.46
N ARG A 9 -10.78 20.59 7.19
CA ARG A 9 -12.00 19.88 6.73
C ARG A 9 -12.49 20.40 5.38
N GLU A 10 -12.47 21.71 5.16
CA GLU A 10 -12.87 22.32 3.89
C GLU A 10 -11.95 21.90 2.74
N ILE A 11 -10.63 22.05 2.90
CA ILE A 11 -9.64 21.61 1.89
C ILE A 11 -9.82 20.13 1.57
N PHE A 12 -10.00 19.30 2.60
CA PHE A 12 -10.13 17.86 2.44
C PHE A 12 -11.46 17.46 1.77
N ASN A 13 -12.55 18.18 2.00
CA ASN A 13 -13.79 18.00 1.23
C ASN A 13 -13.61 18.43 -0.22
N LEU A 14 -12.91 19.56 -0.45
CA LEU A 14 -12.62 20.05 -1.79
C LEU A 14 -11.85 19.01 -2.62
N LEU A 15 -10.85 18.34 -2.01
CA LEU A 15 -10.07 17.29 -2.69
C LEU A 15 -10.90 16.11 -3.20
N LYS A 16 -12.11 15.90 -2.67
CA LYS A 16 -13.03 14.84 -3.14
C LYS A 16 -13.71 15.21 -4.46
N GLU A 17 -13.81 16.51 -4.76
CA GLU A 17 -14.50 17.01 -5.95
C GLU A 17 -13.62 16.98 -7.21
N PHE A 18 -12.29 16.87 -7.04
CA PHE A 18 -11.35 16.87 -8.14
C PHE A 18 -10.77 15.48 -8.39
N THR A 19 -10.53 15.15 -9.67
CA THR A 19 -9.62 14.06 -10.01
C THR A 19 -8.19 14.56 -9.92
N VAL A 20 -7.43 14.05 -8.96
CA VAL A 20 -6.04 14.44 -8.71
C VAL A 20 -5.11 13.42 -9.36
N GLU A 21 -4.12 13.89 -10.12
CA GLU A 21 -3.16 12.96 -10.74
C GLU A 21 -2.17 12.38 -9.72
N TYR A 22 -1.62 13.22 -8.86
CA TYR A 22 -0.70 12.81 -7.81
C TYR A 22 -0.96 13.63 -6.54
N LEU A 23 -1.12 12.95 -5.41
CA LEU A 23 -1.27 13.56 -4.10
C LEU A 23 -0.24 12.96 -3.13
N ASP A 24 0.57 13.81 -2.52
CA ASP A 24 1.52 13.44 -1.46
C ASP A 24 1.10 14.07 -0.14
N LEU A 25 0.68 13.23 0.81
CA LEU A 25 0.24 13.64 2.13
C LEU A 25 1.35 13.35 3.14
N GLY A 26 2.09 14.40 3.49
CA GLY A 26 3.03 14.38 4.60
C GLY A 26 2.36 14.71 5.93
N ILE A 27 2.21 13.72 6.81
CA ILE A 27 1.72 13.96 8.18
C ILE A 27 2.92 14.15 9.11
N SER A 28 3.13 15.38 9.60
CA SER A 28 4.27 15.70 10.45
C SER A 28 4.04 15.42 11.94
N ASN A 29 2.80 15.12 12.36
CA ASN A 29 2.47 14.87 13.77
C ASN A 29 1.49 13.70 13.92
N GLU A 30 2.01 12.52 14.29
CA GLU A 30 1.23 11.29 14.49
C GLU A 30 0.22 11.37 15.66
N ASN A 31 0.40 12.33 16.57
CA ASN A 31 -0.50 12.57 17.71
C ASN A 31 -1.59 13.60 17.42
N ASN A 32 -1.72 14.05 16.17
CA ASN A 32 -2.78 14.96 15.81
C ASN A 32 -4.11 14.20 15.75
N GLU A 33 -4.93 14.33 16.80
CA GLU A 33 -6.25 13.70 16.91
C GLU A 33 -7.17 14.08 15.75
N LEU A 34 -7.07 15.31 15.22
CA LEU A 34 -7.80 15.70 14.00
C LEU A 34 -7.37 14.81 12.83
N LEU A 35 -6.09 14.54 12.63
CA LEU A 35 -5.64 13.66 11.54
C LEU A 35 -6.06 12.20 11.76
N LYS A 36 -6.15 11.74 13.01
CA LYS A 36 -6.72 10.41 13.32
C LYS A 36 -8.21 10.35 12.99
N GLU A 37 -8.96 11.38 13.36
CA GLU A 37 -10.39 11.53 13.07
C GLU A 37 -10.66 11.77 11.59
N MET A 38 -9.75 12.41 10.87
CA MET A 38 -9.91 12.66 9.45
C MET A 38 -9.51 11.45 8.62
N MET A 39 -8.58 10.62 9.09
CA MET A 39 -8.14 9.41 8.42
C MET A 39 -8.91 8.17 8.87
N VAL A 40 -10.21 8.31 9.16
CA VAL A 40 -11.13 7.16 9.26
C VAL A 40 -11.20 6.45 7.92
N ASP A 41 -11.54 5.16 7.94
CA ASP A 41 -11.77 4.29 6.78
C ASP A 41 -12.43 4.98 5.57
N SER A 42 -13.43 5.83 5.80
CA SER A 42 -14.21 6.50 4.75
C SER A 42 -13.41 7.54 3.97
N TYR A 43 -12.58 8.33 4.65
CA TYR A 43 -11.87 9.43 4.01
C TYR A 43 -10.70 8.96 3.15
N LEU A 44 -9.89 8.04 3.67
CA LEU A 44 -8.80 7.45 2.89
C LEU A 44 -9.35 6.77 1.63
N HIS A 45 -10.52 6.14 1.75
CA HIS A 45 -11.22 5.54 0.65
C HIS A 45 -11.73 6.58 -0.38
N ASP A 46 -12.25 7.72 0.08
CA ASP A 46 -12.64 8.84 -0.80
C ASP A 46 -11.43 9.43 -1.55
N LEU A 47 -10.32 9.66 -0.84
CA LEU A 47 -9.07 10.15 -1.45
C LEU A 47 -8.52 9.19 -2.50
N ILE A 48 -8.55 7.89 -2.21
CA ILE A 48 -8.14 6.86 -3.16
C ILE A 48 -9.00 6.97 -4.41
N ARG A 49 -10.33 7.09 -4.29
CA ARG A 49 -11.19 7.27 -5.46
C ARG A 49 -10.87 8.51 -6.29
N SER A 50 -10.48 9.61 -5.66
CA SER A 50 -10.21 10.87 -6.34
C SER A 50 -8.78 10.98 -6.91
N CYS A 51 -7.83 10.17 -6.44
CA CYS A 51 -6.42 10.27 -6.84
C CYS A 51 -5.99 9.14 -7.78
N LYS A 52 -5.19 9.44 -8.82
CA LYS A 52 -4.52 8.40 -9.63
C LYS A 52 -3.27 7.82 -8.95
N ALA A 53 -2.58 8.63 -8.17
CA ALA A 53 -1.45 8.22 -7.36
C ALA A 53 -1.54 8.91 -6.00
N LEU A 54 -1.51 8.12 -4.93
CA LEU A 54 -1.58 8.60 -3.56
C LEU A 54 -0.36 8.12 -2.77
N ARG A 55 0.42 9.06 -2.23
CA ARG A 55 1.45 8.80 -1.24
C ARG A 55 1.01 9.37 0.10
N VAL A 56 1.14 8.56 1.14
CA VAL A 56 0.72 8.89 2.50
C VAL A 56 1.86 8.58 3.46
N ASN A 57 2.58 9.61 3.86
CA ASN A 57 3.70 9.48 4.78
C ASN A 57 3.23 9.64 6.23
N ASN A 58 3.77 8.81 7.13
CA ASN A 58 3.56 8.86 8.58
C ASN A 58 2.12 8.59 9.08
N LEU A 59 1.38 7.70 8.42
CA LEU A 59 0.08 7.22 8.91
C LEU A 59 0.14 5.93 9.73
N GLY A 60 1.33 5.34 9.86
CA GLY A 60 1.49 3.90 9.99
C GLY A 60 0.93 3.24 11.24
N SER A 61 0.52 3.99 12.25
CA SER A 61 -0.11 3.45 13.46
C SER A 61 -1.62 3.26 13.35
N ASN A 62 -2.30 3.92 12.40
CA ASN A 62 -3.76 4.03 12.38
C ASN A 62 -4.43 3.23 11.25
N ILE A 63 -3.67 2.69 10.28
CA ILE A 63 -4.24 1.90 9.19
C ILE A 63 -4.38 0.45 9.63
N THR A 64 -5.62 -0.04 9.68
CA THR A 64 -5.90 -1.44 9.96
C THR A 64 -5.74 -2.33 8.72
N PRO A 65 -5.49 -3.63 8.90
CA PRO A 65 -5.47 -4.60 7.81
C PRO A 65 -6.74 -4.59 6.95
N GLU A 66 -7.91 -4.40 7.58
CA GLU A 66 -9.21 -4.38 6.93
C GLU A 66 -9.37 -3.18 6.01
N VAL A 67 -8.82 -2.02 6.42
CA VAL A 67 -8.76 -0.83 5.55
C VAL A 67 -7.93 -1.13 4.32
N LEU A 68 -6.70 -1.63 4.48
CA LEU A 68 -5.84 -2.01 3.34
C LEU A 68 -6.56 -2.97 2.38
N HIS A 69 -7.25 -3.96 2.93
CA HIS A 69 -8.02 -4.91 2.13
C HIS A 69 -9.15 -4.23 1.34
N LYS A 70 -9.95 -3.36 1.98
CA LYS A 70 -11.00 -2.58 1.29
C LYS A 70 -10.41 -1.71 0.18
N LEU A 71 -9.26 -1.08 0.43
CA LEU A 71 -8.58 -0.23 -0.56
C LEU A 71 -8.10 -1.03 -1.77
N CYS A 72 -7.41 -2.15 -1.56
CA CYS A 72 -6.98 -3.05 -2.64
C CYS A 72 -8.18 -3.57 -3.45
N LYS A 73 -9.27 -3.94 -2.77
CA LYS A 73 -10.50 -4.38 -3.42
C LYS A 73 -11.09 -3.27 -4.30
N SER A 74 -11.19 -2.05 -3.77
CA SER A 74 -11.70 -0.87 -4.48
C SER A 74 -10.84 -0.52 -5.71
N MET A 75 -9.52 -0.68 -5.62
CA MET A 75 -8.61 -0.54 -6.76
C MET A 75 -8.88 -1.60 -7.84
N ASN A 76 -9.01 -2.86 -7.44
CA ASN A 76 -9.14 -3.97 -8.39
C ASN A 76 -10.51 -4.05 -9.07
N GLU A 77 -11.58 -3.64 -8.37
CA GLU A 77 -12.96 -3.64 -8.92
C GLU A 77 -13.22 -2.50 -9.91
N GLY A 78 -12.21 -1.67 -10.22
CA GLY A 78 -12.34 -0.54 -11.15
C GLY A 78 -13.18 0.62 -10.61
N GLY A 79 -13.56 0.57 -9.33
CA GLY A 79 -14.36 1.60 -8.66
C GLY A 79 -13.55 2.80 -8.18
N SER A 80 -12.24 2.87 -8.47
CA SER A 80 -11.36 3.94 -8.02
C SER A 80 -10.31 4.30 -9.08
N ALA A 81 -9.89 5.58 -9.10
CA ALA A 81 -8.86 6.10 -9.97
C ALA A 81 -7.40 5.66 -9.67
N PRO A 82 -6.99 5.20 -8.47
CA PRO A 82 -5.58 5.07 -8.14
C PRO A 82 -5.00 3.82 -8.75
N ARG A 83 -3.94 4.06 -9.51
CA ARG A 83 -3.02 3.03 -10.00
C ARG A 83 -1.84 2.83 -9.07
N PHE A 84 -1.68 3.72 -8.08
CA PHE A 84 -0.54 3.75 -7.18
C PHE A 84 -0.96 4.20 -5.78
N LEU A 85 -0.56 3.43 -4.77
CA LEU A 85 -0.71 3.76 -3.36
C LEU A 85 0.60 3.48 -2.64
N SER A 86 1.11 4.44 -1.86
CA SER A 86 2.35 4.29 -1.09
C SER A 86 2.11 4.78 0.32
N MET A 87 2.42 3.97 1.33
CA MET A 87 2.22 4.34 2.73
C MET A 87 3.14 3.58 3.68
N MET A 88 3.34 4.13 4.87
CA MET A 88 4.03 3.42 5.95
C MET A 88 3.04 2.53 6.70
N VAL A 89 3.37 1.25 6.92
CA VAL A 89 2.55 0.29 7.67
C VAL A 89 3.41 -0.49 8.66
N ARG A 90 2.84 -0.94 9.78
CA ARG A 90 3.56 -1.88 10.66
C ARG A 90 3.65 -3.24 10.00
N LYS A 91 4.76 -3.94 10.24
CA LYS A 91 4.96 -5.31 9.72
C LYS A 91 3.78 -6.24 10.07
N ARG A 92 3.30 -6.18 11.32
CA ARG A 92 2.19 -7.03 11.79
C ARG A 92 0.89 -6.76 11.03
N ASP A 93 0.62 -5.50 10.72
CA ASP A 93 -0.62 -5.07 10.06
C ASP A 93 -0.56 -5.46 8.57
N PHE A 94 0.63 -5.38 7.95
CA PHE A 94 0.88 -5.93 6.63
C PHE A 94 0.67 -7.45 6.56
N VAL A 95 1.22 -8.22 7.51
CA VAL A 95 1.04 -9.68 7.55
C VAL A 95 -0.43 -10.06 7.73
N ALA A 96 -1.15 -9.35 8.60
CA ALA A 96 -2.59 -9.53 8.76
C ALA A 96 -3.36 -9.18 7.47
N PHE A 97 -2.96 -8.11 6.76
CA PHE A 97 -3.55 -7.74 5.48
C PHE A 97 -3.32 -8.82 4.41
N LEU A 98 -2.11 -9.37 4.29
CA LEU A 98 -1.84 -10.48 3.37
C LEU A 98 -2.77 -11.66 3.63
N LYS A 99 -3.00 -12.00 4.91
CA LYS A 99 -3.92 -13.07 5.28
C LYS A 99 -5.36 -12.79 4.82
N LEU A 100 -5.83 -11.54 4.89
CA LEU A 100 -7.15 -11.15 4.41
C LEU A 100 -7.32 -11.35 2.90
N ILE A 101 -6.23 -11.21 2.13
CA ILE A 101 -6.23 -11.48 0.68
C ILE A 101 -5.84 -12.93 0.34
N GLY A 102 -5.77 -13.85 1.32
CA GLY A 102 -5.46 -15.26 1.05
C GLY A 102 -3.99 -15.55 0.76
N ILE A 103 -3.09 -14.71 1.28
CA ILE A 103 -1.63 -14.89 1.20
C ILE A 103 -1.10 -15.05 2.63
N ILE A 104 -0.48 -16.17 2.92
CA ILE A 104 0.10 -16.46 4.22
C ILE A 104 1.60 -16.17 4.16
N CYS A 105 2.10 -15.32 5.05
CA CYS A 105 3.52 -15.06 5.21
C CYS A 105 3.99 -15.63 6.56
N ARG A 106 4.96 -16.54 6.53
CA ARG A 106 5.58 -17.08 7.75
C ARG A 106 6.76 -16.21 8.16
N ASP A 107 6.65 -15.64 9.36
CA ASP A 107 7.62 -14.68 9.88
C ASP A 107 9.05 -15.23 10.02
N ARG A 108 9.21 -16.54 10.22
CA ARG A 108 10.49 -17.17 10.59
C ARG A 108 11.48 -17.25 9.43
N ASP A 109 10.96 -17.51 8.23
CA ASP A 109 11.74 -17.79 7.02
C ASP A 109 11.37 -16.86 5.85
N SER A 110 10.40 -15.95 6.06
CA SER A 110 9.84 -15.11 5.00
C SER A 110 9.28 -15.94 3.84
N THR A 111 8.78 -17.15 4.13
CA THR A 111 8.13 -18.00 3.14
C THR A 111 6.67 -17.56 2.96
N PHE A 112 6.23 -17.52 1.71
CA PHE A 112 4.87 -17.17 1.32
C PHE A 112 4.12 -18.41 0.82
N PHE A 113 2.86 -18.52 1.20
CA PHE A 113 1.91 -19.54 0.73
C PHE A 113 0.65 -18.83 0.24
N SER A 114 -0.01 -19.39 -0.77
CA SER A 114 -1.31 -18.92 -1.22
C SER A 114 -2.10 -20.07 -1.79
N ASN A 115 -3.42 -20.04 -1.60
CA ASN A 115 -4.35 -20.97 -2.22
C ASN A 115 -4.74 -20.58 -3.65
N ARG A 116 -4.20 -19.46 -4.16
CA ARG A 116 -4.41 -18.97 -5.52
C ARG A 116 -3.08 -18.69 -6.22
N ALA A 117 -3.14 -18.57 -7.54
CA ALA A 117 -1.98 -18.27 -8.37
C ALA A 117 -1.50 -16.83 -8.12
N VAL A 118 -0.48 -16.68 -7.29
CA VAL A 118 0.27 -15.43 -7.10
C VAL A 118 1.71 -15.63 -7.55
N GLU A 119 2.31 -14.58 -8.10
CA GLU A 119 3.73 -14.61 -8.47
C GLU A 119 4.53 -13.78 -7.48
N LEU A 120 5.54 -14.40 -6.87
CA LEU A 120 6.43 -13.72 -5.94
C LEU A 120 7.77 -13.45 -6.64
N TYR A 121 8.26 -12.22 -6.52
CA TYR A 121 9.58 -11.84 -6.99
C TYR A 121 10.35 -11.19 -5.85
N LYS A 122 11.61 -11.60 -5.69
CA LYS A 122 12.52 -11.00 -4.73
C LYS A 122 13.52 -10.13 -5.47
N TRP A 123 13.75 -8.92 -4.94
CA TRP A 123 14.83 -8.06 -5.40
C TRP A 123 16.12 -8.49 -4.75
N ASP A 124 17.11 -8.80 -5.59
CA ASP A 124 18.49 -8.97 -5.15
C ASP A 124 19.16 -7.59 -5.17
N ASP A 125 18.88 -6.80 -4.13
CA ASP A 125 19.59 -5.55 -3.90
C ASP A 125 20.64 -5.80 -2.83
N ASN A 126 21.89 -5.42 -3.11
CA ASN A 126 23.02 -5.56 -2.17
C ASN A 126 22.83 -4.68 -0.92
N ASP A 127 21.92 -3.71 -1.00
CA ASP A 127 21.48 -2.91 0.12
C ASP A 127 20.44 -3.70 0.93
N LEU A 128 20.53 -3.62 2.26
CA LEU A 128 19.78 -4.36 3.30
C LEU A 128 18.24 -4.24 3.27
N ASN A 129 17.68 -3.81 2.15
CA ASN A 129 16.28 -3.53 1.90
C ASN A 129 15.66 -4.69 1.12
N PHE A 130 15.31 -5.77 1.81
CA PHE A 130 14.49 -6.83 1.22
C PHE A 130 13.18 -6.24 0.68
N LYS A 131 13.05 -6.17 -0.64
CA LYS A 131 11.81 -5.84 -1.35
C LYS A 131 11.27 -7.13 -1.98
N ASN A 132 10.19 -7.63 -1.43
CA ASN A 132 9.39 -8.68 -2.07
C ASN A 132 8.26 -8.00 -2.84
N SER A 133 8.10 -8.37 -4.10
CA SER A 133 6.98 -7.96 -4.95
C SER A 133 6.06 -9.16 -5.14
N ILE A 134 4.81 -9.01 -4.73
CA ILE A 134 3.75 -10.01 -4.85
C ILE A 134 2.81 -9.54 -5.94
N PHE A 135 2.71 -10.30 -7.03
CA PHE A 135 1.75 -10.05 -8.10
C PHE A 135 0.55 -10.96 -7.97
N ASP A 136 -0.63 -10.35 -8.02
CA ASP A 136 -1.92 -11.02 -8.02
C ASP A 136 -2.78 -10.43 -9.15
N GLY A 137 -2.75 -11.12 -10.30
CA GLY A 137 -3.28 -10.58 -11.55
C GLY A 137 -2.55 -9.29 -11.97
N LYS A 138 -3.28 -8.17 -11.95
CA LYS A 138 -2.77 -6.82 -12.28
C LYS A 138 -2.26 -6.06 -11.06
N LEU A 139 -2.53 -6.55 -9.85
CA LEU A 139 -2.12 -5.92 -8.61
C LEU A 139 -0.68 -6.33 -8.30
N GLU A 140 0.17 -5.36 -7.98
CA GLU A 140 1.51 -5.54 -7.43
C GLU A 140 1.53 -4.99 -6.01
N ILE A 141 1.94 -5.80 -5.04
CA ILE A 141 2.10 -5.41 -3.64
C ILE A 141 3.59 -5.52 -3.30
N ILE A 142 4.18 -4.42 -2.89
CA ILE A 142 5.59 -4.34 -2.52
C ILE A 142 5.67 -3.96 -1.05
N LEU A 143 6.44 -4.73 -0.28
CA LEU A 143 6.86 -4.31 1.06
C LEU A 143 8.34 -3.96 1.02
N GLY A 144 8.65 -2.67 1.06
CA GLY A 144 10.00 -2.14 1.21
C GLY A 144 10.31 -1.79 2.66
N GLY A 145 11.56 -1.95 3.08
CA GLY A 145 12.00 -1.46 4.38
C GLY A 145 13.46 -1.08 4.33
N TYR A 146 13.82 -0.01 5.06
CA TYR A 146 15.20 0.34 5.32
C TYR A 146 15.77 -0.67 6.33
N GLY A 147 16.86 -1.36 5.98
CA GLY A 147 17.54 -2.31 6.84
C GLY A 147 17.99 -1.65 8.14
N GLY A 148 17.20 -1.83 9.21
CA GLY A 148 17.48 -1.18 10.49
C GLY A 148 16.31 -1.17 11.47
N GLY A 149 15.70 -2.33 11.76
CA GLY A 149 14.83 -2.50 12.93
C GLY A 149 13.57 -1.61 13.05
N TYR A 150 13.25 -0.77 12.06
CA TYR A 150 12.10 0.14 12.14
C TYR A 150 10.78 -0.65 12.20
N ARG A 151 9.89 -0.22 13.12
CA ARG A 151 8.55 -0.78 13.33
C ARG A 151 7.64 -0.67 12.10
N PHE A 152 7.96 0.25 11.19
CA PHE A 152 7.18 0.56 10.00
C PHE A 152 7.97 0.25 8.73
N ARG A 153 7.26 -0.18 7.70
CA ARG A 153 7.77 -0.49 6.36
C ARG A 153 6.93 0.24 5.34
N GLU A 154 7.55 0.59 4.22
CA GLU A 154 6.83 1.17 3.09
C GLU A 154 6.06 0.05 2.40
N LEU A 155 4.74 0.18 2.38
CA LEU A 155 3.83 -0.60 1.55
C LEU A 155 3.55 0.20 0.29
N VAL A 156 3.83 -0.39 -0.86
CA VAL A 156 3.43 0.13 -2.16
C VAL A 156 2.46 -0.85 -2.79
N ILE A 157 1.37 -0.34 -3.34
CA ILE A 157 0.35 -1.12 -4.05
C ILE A 157 0.16 -0.45 -5.41
N ASN A 158 0.43 -1.19 -6.48
CA ASN A 158 0.26 -0.73 -7.85
C ASN A 158 -0.81 -1.55 -8.56
N LEU A 159 -1.62 -0.89 -9.36
CA LEU A 159 -2.53 -1.54 -10.30
C LEU A 159 -2.04 -1.28 -11.72
N HIS A 160 -1.60 -2.33 -12.38
CA HIS A 160 -1.01 -2.27 -13.70
C HIS A 160 -2.04 -2.46 -14.82
N ASP A 161 -1.83 -1.76 -15.94
CA ASP A 161 -2.34 -2.22 -17.23
C ASP A 161 -1.47 -3.36 -17.79
N SER A 162 -1.91 -3.97 -18.91
CA SER A 162 -1.20 -5.11 -19.49
C SER A 162 0.25 -4.80 -19.86
N SER A 163 0.54 -3.59 -20.33
CA SER A 163 1.89 -3.18 -20.74
C SER A 163 2.80 -2.93 -19.53
N SER A 164 2.32 -2.19 -18.55
CA SER A 164 3.06 -1.86 -17.32
C SER A 164 3.28 -3.07 -16.43
N LEU A 165 2.39 -4.08 -16.47
CA LEU A 165 2.55 -5.34 -15.74
C LEU A 165 3.75 -6.13 -16.23
N GLN A 166 3.91 -6.25 -17.54
CA GLN A 166 5.06 -6.96 -18.12
C GLN A 166 6.37 -6.24 -17.79
N ASN A 167 6.38 -4.91 -17.89
CA ASN A 167 7.53 -4.12 -17.49
C ASN A 167 7.85 -4.28 -15.99
N ALA A 168 6.83 -4.35 -15.13
CA ALA A 168 7.00 -4.55 -13.70
C ALA A 168 7.61 -5.92 -13.36
N LYS A 169 7.16 -6.98 -14.03
CA LYS A 169 7.69 -8.35 -13.85
C LYS A 169 9.10 -8.54 -14.42
N ASN A 170 9.46 -7.75 -15.44
CA ASN A 170 10.76 -7.78 -16.10
C ASN A 170 11.75 -6.76 -15.52
N ARG A 171 11.46 -6.16 -14.35
CA ARG A 171 12.43 -5.26 -13.68
C ARG A 171 13.72 -6.03 -13.40
N GLU A 172 14.85 -5.43 -13.77
CA GLU A 172 16.18 -6.02 -13.55
C GLU A 172 16.34 -6.42 -12.07
N LYS A 173 17.05 -7.53 -11.82
CA LYS A 173 17.34 -8.08 -10.48
C LYS A 173 16.15 -8.70 -9.72
N MET A 174 15.01 -8.91 -10.38
CA MET A 174 13.93 -9.73 -9.83
C MET A 174 14.20 -11.23 -10.07
N THR A 175 14.25 -12.02 -9.00
CA THR A 175 14.21 -13.49 -9.10
C THR A 175 12.82 -13.98 -8.72
N ARG A 176 12.18 -14.74 -9.60
CA ARG A 176 10.89 -15.37 -9.32
C ARG A 176 11.05 -16.46 -8.27
N ILE A 177 10.24 -16.39 -7.22
CA ILE A 177 10.13 -17.41 -6.18
C ILE A 177 8.88 -18.23 -6.46
N VAL A 178 9.01 -19.55 -6.41
CA VAL A 178 7.86 -20.46 -6.51
C VAL A 178 7.09 -20.38 -5.20
N VAL A 179 5.82 -19.94 -5.28
CA VAL A 179 4.90 -19.98 -4.14
C VAL A 179 4.29 -21.38 -4.10
N SER A 180 4.49 -22.09 -3.00
CA SER A 180 3.90 -23.41 -2.83
C SER A 180 2.40 -23.28 -2.58
N PRO A 181 1.55 -24.11 -3.24
CA PRO A 181 0.17 -24.28 -2.82
C PRO A 181 0.15 -24.84 -1.39
N GLU A 182 -0.81 -24.37 -0.58
CA GLU A 182 -1.05 -24.87 0.78
C GLU A 182 -1.62 -26.30 0.76
#